data_AF-A0A957SHN8-F1
#
_entry.id   AF-A0A957SHN8-F1
#
_cell.length_a   1.000
_cell.length_b   1.000
_cell.length_c   1.000
_cell.angle_alpha   90.00
_cell.angle_beta   90.00
_cell.angle_gamma   90.00
#
_symmetry.space_group_name_H-M   'P 1'
#
loop_
_entity.id
_entity.type
_entity.pdbx_description
1 polymer ?
#
loop_
_entity_poly.entity_id
_entity_poly.type
_entity_poly.pdbx_seq_one_letter_code
_entity_poly.pdbx_strand_id
1 'polypeptide(L)'
;ANTLGLQLESGGPANSGRSAQQQLLDYLREKRLLLLLDNFEQLLTTEEADAATAVLRGILQEAPHVQLLVTSRERMQLREEQLYQLHGLDYPKVEIETENQDELDLTGYSSVALFTQIAQLVRPDFQCHGSTAH
;
A
#
# COMPACT_ATOMS: atom_id res chain seq x y z
N ALA A 1 4.23 9.63 -16.38
CA ALA A 1 4.34 9.54 -14.92
C ALA A 1 5.58 10.31 -14.49
N ASN A 2 5.39 11.41 -13.77
CA ASN A 2 6.46 12.32 -13.36
C ASN A 2 6.78 11.98 -11.89
N THR A 3 7.72 11.06 -11.66
CA THR A 3 7.94 10.48 -10.32
C THR A 3 9.37 10.73 -9.84
N LEU A 4 9.48 11.35 -8.66
CA LEU A 4 10.69 11.66 -7.87
C LEU A 4 11.80 12.52 -8.50
N GLY A 5 11.71 12.92 -9.78
CA GLY A 5 12.78 13.67 -10.45
C GLY A 5 14.07 12.87 -10.62
N LEU A 6 13.97 11.53 -10.54
CA LEU A 6 15.05 10.57 -10.71
C LEU A 6 15.04 10.08 -12.16
N GLN A 7 16.00 10.54 -12.96
CA GLN A 7 16.29 9.93 -14.26
C GLN A 7 17.31 8.82 -14.02
N LEU A 8 16.86 7.57 -14.10
CA LEU A 8 17.76 6.42 -14.11
C LEU A 8 18.35 6.32 -15.51
N GLU A 9 19.64 6.60 -15.64
CA GLU A 9 20.34 6.49 -16.92
C GLU A 9 20.47 5.00 -17.25
N SER A 10 19.70 4.51 -18.24
CA SER A 10 19.87 3.16 -18.76
C SER A 10 21.16 3.12 -19.57
N GLY A 11 22.19 2.44 -19.06
CA GLY A 11 23.52 2.42 -19.65
C GLY A 11 23.52 2.03 -21.14
N GLY A 12 24.03 2.93 -21.99
CA GLY A 12 24.37 2.64 -23.38
C GLY A 12 25.62 1.73 -23.50
N PRO A 13 25.91 1.19 -24.70
CA PRO A 13 26.85 0.07 -24.92
C PRO A 13 28.35 0.38 -24.70
N ALA A 14 28.69 1.53 -24.11
CA ALA A 14 30.06 1.89 -23.75
C ALA A 14 30.05 2.74 -22.47
N ASN A 15 30.40 2.12 -21.34
CA ASN A 15 30.70 2.76 -20.05
C ASN A 15 29.61 3.65 -19.42
N SER A 16 28.80 3.04 -18.56
CA SER A 16 28.54 3.60 -17.22
C SER A 16 28.50 2.42 -16.25
N GLY A 17 29.61 2.16 -15.54
CA GLY A 17 29.78 0.97 -14.70
C GLY A 17 28.94 0.93 -13.42
N ARG A 18 27.77 1.60 -13.38
CA ARG A 18 26.88 1.65 -12.21
C ARG A 18 25.52 1.07 -12.54
N SER A 19 25.09 0.10 -11.74
CA SER A 19 23.74 -0.45 -11.85
C SER A 19 22.68 0.60 -11.51
N ALA A 20 21.45 0.43 -12.03
CA ALA A 20 20.33 1.31 -11.69
C ALA A 20 20.08 1.36 -10.17
N GLN A 21 20.32 0.24 -9.47
CA GLN A 21 20.27 0.17 -8.02
C GLN A 21 21.29 1.11 -7.37
N GLN A 22 22.54 1.13 -7.82
CA GLN A 22 23.56 2.02 -7.27
C GLN A 22 23.22 3.50 -7.50
N GLN A 23 22.69 3.85 -8.68
CA GLN A 23 22.23 5.23 -8.94
C GLN A 23 21.11 5.65 -8.00
N LEU A 24 20.15 4.76 -7.73
CA LEU A 24 19.07 5.00 -6.77
C LEU A 24 19.60 5.21 -5.35
N LEU A 25 20.51 4.34 -4.89
CA LEU A 25 21.09 4.42 -3.55
C LEU A 25 21.91 5.70 -3.35
N ASP A 26 22.76 6.05 -4.32
CA ASP A 26 23.54 7.29 -4.29
C ASP A 26 22.62 8.52 -4.24
N TYR A 27 21.51 8.52 -4.99
CA TYR A 27 20.55 9.62 -4.95
C TYR A 27 19.85 9.72 -3.59
N LEU A 28 19.46 8.59 -2.99
CA LEU A 28 18.72 8.56 -1.74
C LEU A 28 19.60 8.79 -0.50
N ARG A 29 20.89 8.48 -0.58
CA ARG A 29 21.85 8.54 0.54
C ARG A 29 21.80 9.84 1.34
N GLU A 30 21.72 10.98 0.66
CA GLU A 30 21.73 12.31 1.30
C GLU A 30 20.33 12.91 1.49
N LYS A 31 19.27 12.19 1.12
CA LYS A 31 17.90 12.69 1.15
C LYS A 31 17.19 12.35 2.46
N ARG A 32 16.34 13.27 2.91
CA ARG A 32 15.38 13.05 4.00
C ARG A 32 13.99 12.92 3.41
N LEU A 33 13.53 11.69 3.23
CA LEU A 33 12.29 11.38 2.52
C LEU A 33 11.52 10.25 3.21
N LEU A 34 10.20 10.31 3.11
CA LEU A 34 9.33 9.17 3.35
C LEU A 34 8.94 8.58 1.99
N LEU A 35 9.34 7.34 1.72
CA LEU A 35 8.97 6.63 0.52
C LEU A 35 7.79 5.70 0.83
N LEU A 36 6.64 5.98 0.22
CA LEU A 36 5.47 5.12 0.26
C LEU A 36 5.51 4.15 -0.92
N LEU A 37 5.55 2.86 -0.63
CA LEU A 37 5.47 1.80 -1.62
C LEU A 37 4.12 1.12 -1.44
N ASP A 38 3.22 1.33 -2.40
CA ASP A 38 1.88 0.75 -2.36
C ASP A 38 1.84 -0.58 -3.14
N ASN A 39 1.00 -1.52 -2.71
CA ASN A 39 0.75 -2.81 -3.38
C ASN A 39 2.00 -3.69 -3.62
N PHE A 40 2.90 -3.77 -2.64
CA PHE A 40 4.17 -4.49 -2.80
C PHE A 40 4.03 -6.02 -2.96
N GLU A 41 2.86 -6.59 -2.69
CA GLU A 41 2.58 -8.03 -2.85
C GLU A 41 2.84 -8.56 -4.28
N GLN A 42 2.73 -7.70 -5.30
CA GLN A 42 2.98 -8.07 -6.69
C GLN A 42 4.45 -8.44 -6.93
N LEU A 43 5.36 -7.83 -6.17
CA LEU A 43 6.79 -8.09 -6.30
C LEU A 43 7.23 -9.29 -5.45
N LEU A 44 6.51 -9.59 -4.38
CA LEU A 44 6.79 -10.72 -3.49
C LEU A 44 6.37 -12.08 -4.08
N THR A 45 5.44 -12.09 -5.03
CA THR A 45 4.87 -13.31 -5.65
C THR A 45 5.61 -13.78 -6.90
N THR A 46 6.68 -13.09 -7.30
CA THR A 46 7.44 -13.36 -8.53
C THR A 46 8.85 -13.86 -8.22
N GLU A 47 9.57 -14.33 -9.24
CA GLU A 47 11.00 -14.68 -9.15
C GLU A 47 11.89 -13.48 -8.74
N GLU A 48 11.33 -12.26 -8.75
CA GLU A 48 12.03 -11.01 -8.43
C GLU A 48 11.92 -10.63 -6.95
N ALA A 49 11.24 -11.42 -6.11
CA ALA A 49 11.03 -11.12 -4.69
C ALA A 49 12.34 -10.86 -3.92
N ASP A 50 13.36 -11.67 -4.18
CA ASP A 50 14.68 -11.52 -3.56
C ASP A 50 15.38 -10.22 -4.00
N ALA A 51 15.23 -9.85 -5.27
CA ALA A 51 15.80 -8.62 -5.82
C ALA A 51 15.07 -7.38 -5.27
N ALA A 52 13.74 -7.41 -5.24
CA ALA A 52 12.92 -6.34 -4.68
C ALA A 52 13.26 -6.08 -3.21
N THR A 53 13.32 -7.15 -2.40
CA THR A 53 13.71 -7.03 -0.98
C THR A 53 15.17 -6.62 -0.82
N ALA A 54 16.09 -7.00 -1.72
CA ALA A 54 17.48 -6.55 -1.70
C ALA A 54 17.61 -5.04 -1.94
N VAL A 55 16.80 -4.47 -2.82
CA VAL A 55 16.78 -3.01 -3.04
C VAL A 55 16.32 -2.29 -1.78
N LEU A 56 15.24 -2.75 -1.13
CA LEU A 56 14.76 -2.15 0.12
C LEU A 56 15.82 -2.20 1.24
N ARG A 57 16.50 -3.34 1.39
CA ARG A 57 17.62 -3.47 2.33
C ARG A 57 18.75 -2.50 2.01
N GLY A 58 19.11 -2.36 0.73
CA GLY A 58 20.11 -1.39 0.29
C GLY A 58 19.73 0.04 0.68
N ILE A 59 18.47 0.43 0.50
CA ILE A 59 17.99 1.78 0.88
C ILE A 59 18.11 1.98 2.39
N LEU A 60 17.66 1.01 3.19
CA LEU A 60 17.74 1.11 4.66
C LEU A 60 19.19 1.17 5.17
N GLN A 61 20.13 0.52 4.49
CA GLN A 61 21.54 0.51 4.85
C GLN A 61 22.29 1.76 4.40
N GLU A 62 22.02 2.25 3.19
CA GLU A 62 22.79 3.33 2.57
C GLU A 62 22.13 4.71 2.68
N ALA A 63 20.84 4.79 2.98
CA ALA A 63 20.09 6.04 3.11
C ALA A 63 19.45 6.15 4.52
N PRO A 64 20.23 6.46 5.57
CA PRO A 64 19.77 6.44 6.97
C PRO A 64 18.70 7.49 7.30
N HIS A 65 18.44 8.41 6.38
CA HIS A 65 17.48 9.48 6.49
C HIS A 65 16.19 9.22 5.70
N VAL A 66 16.12 8.09 5.00
CA VAL A 66 14.94 7.64 4.27
C VAL A 66 14.13 6.70 5.16
N GLN A 67 12.84 6.98 5.27
CA GLN A 67 11.88 6.09 5.90
C GLN A 67 11.08 5.38 4.81
N LEU A 68 10.87 4.07 4.97
CA LEU A 68 10.05 3.27 4.06
C LEU A 68 8.72 2.95 4.75
N LEU A 69 7.62 3.29 4.09
CA LEU A 69 6.29 2.80 4.45
C LEU A 69 5.82 1.92 3.30
N VAL A 70 5.67 0.63 3.56
CA VAL A 70 5.29 -0.35 2.54
C VAL A 70 3.93 -0.92 2.88
N THR A 71 3.00 -0.89 1.92
CA THR A 71 1.74 -1.63 2.02
C THR A 71 1.88 -2.93 1.25
N SER A 72 1.44 -4.03 1.88
CA SER A 72 1.45 -5.35 1.28
C SER A 72 0.42 -6.23 1.96
N ARG A 73 -0.15 -7.17 1.19
CA ARG A 73 -0.98 -8.26 1.73
C ARG A 73 -0.16 -9.43 2.25
N GLU A 74 1.09 -9.54 1.82
CA GLU A 74 2.03 -10.59 2.21
C GLU A 74 3.18 -10.02 3.05
N ARG A 75 3.73 -10.82 3.96
CA ARG A 75 4.90 -10.42 4.75
C ARG A 75 6.14 -10.37 3.86
N MET A 76 6.93 -9.31 3.98
CA MET A 76 8.16 -9.16 3.19
C MET A 76 9.34 -9.99 3.73
N GLN A 77 9.22 -10.51 4.96
CA GLN A 77 10.25 -11.34 5.61
C GLN A 77 11.61 -10.63 5.78
N LEU A 78 11.60 -9.29 5.87
CA LEU A 78 12.79 -8.50 6.18
C LEU A 78 13.04 -8.49 7.70
N ARG A 79 14.32 -8.48 8.10
CA ARG A 79 14.67 -8.40 9.54
C ARG A 79 14.32 -7.05 10.15
N GLU A 80 14.37 -6.01 9.33
CA GLU A 80 14.10 -4.62 9.67
C GLU A 80 12.60 -4.28 9.58
N GLU A 81 11.75 -5.27 9.27
CA GLU A 81 10.30 -5.08 9.12
C GLU A 81 9.65 -4.74 10.47
N GLN A 82 8.83 -3.69 10.48
CA GLN A 82 7.89 -3.41 11.57
C GLN A 82 6.48 -3.57 11.00
N LEU A 83 5.81 -4.66 11.38
CA LEU A 83 4.48 -4.99 10.87
C LEU A 83 3.41 -4.16 11.57
N TYR A 84 2.71 -3.34 10.80
CA TYR A 84 1.46 -2.72 11.23
C TYR A 84 0.28 -3.49 10.63
N GLN A 85 -0.41 -4.28 11.45
CA GLN A 85 -1.58 -5.04 10.98
C GLN A 85 -2.78 -4.11 10.89
N LEU A 86 -3.26 -3.93 9.66
CA LEU A 86 -4.53 -3.27 9.41
C LEU A 86 -5.66 -4.26 9.70
N HIS A 87 -6.51 -3.91 10.66
CA HIS A 87 -7.73 -4.64 10.93
C HIS A 87 -8.79 -4.23 9.92
N GLY A 88 -9.68 -5.17 9.58
CA GLY A 88 -10.84 -4.87 8.75
C GLY A 88 -11.73 -3.82 9.40
N LEU A 89 -12.47 -3.09 8.57
CA LEU A 89 -13.49 -2.17 9.06
C LEU A 89 -14.59 -2.93 9.76
N ASP A 90 -15.18 -2.35 10.81
CA ASP A 90 -16.35 -2.92 11.47
C ASP A 90 -17.48 -3.11 10.45
N TYR A 91 -18.06 -4.30 10.44
CA TYR A 91 -19.15 -4.69 9.54
C TYR A 91 -20.23 -5.45 10.29
N PRO A 92 -21.50 -5.36 9.83
CA PRO A 92 -22.59 -6.09 10.45
C PRO A 92 -22.34 -7.59 10.29
N LYS A 93 -22.26 -8.31 11.40
CA LYS A 93 -22.24 -9.77 11.40
C LYS A 93 -23.68 -10.23 11.18
N VAL A 94 -24.00 -10.63 9.95
CA VAL A 94 -25.25 -11.33 9.67
C VAL A 94 -25.11 -12.74 10.24
N GLU A 95 -25.40 -12.92 11.52
CA GLU A 95 -25.64 -14.25 12.06
C GLU A 95 -26.93 -14.75 11.39
N ILE A 96 -26.84 -15.87 10.68
CA ILE A 96 -27.90 -16.46 9.86
C ILE A 96 -29.12 -16.90 10.71
N GLU A 97 -29.10 -16.68 12.02
CA GLU A 97 -30.06 -17.19 12.99
C GLU A 97 -30.56 -16.10 13.95
N THR A 98 -31.19 -15.03 13.48
CA THR A 98 -32.26 -14.41 14.30
C THR A 98 -33.23 -13.54 13.49
N GLU A 99 -34.51 -13.81 13.71
CA GLU A 99 -35.69 -13.41 12.95
C GLU A 99 -36.12 -11.93 13.09
N ASN A 100 -35.19 -10.99 13.33
CA ASN A 100 -35.53 -9.56 13.46
C ASN A 100 -34.68 -8.72 12.50
N GLN A 101 -35.04 -8.73 11.22
CA GLN A 101 -34.38 -7.98 10.14
C GLN A 101 -34.81 -6.49 10.07
N ASP A 102 -35.80 -6.07 10.86
CA ASP A 102 -36.48 -4.80 10.64
C ASP A 102 -35.82 -3.55 11.29
N GLU A 103 -34.75 -3.69 12.07
CA GLU A 103 -34.10 -2.55 12.76
C GLU A 103 -32.56 -2.65 12.83
N LEU A 104 -31.90 -3.21 11.81
CA LEU A 104 -30.43 -3.22 11.81
C LEU A 104 -29.88 -1.84 11.42
N ASP A 105 -29.53 -1.01 12.41
CA ASP A 105 -28.86 0.27 12.14
C ASP A 105 -27.46 0.04 11.54
N LEU A 106 -27.37 0.19 10.22
CA LEU A 106 -26.16 0.01 9.44
C LEU A 106 -25.19 1.20 9.55
N THR A 107 -25.64 2.35 10.06
CA THR A 107 -24.85 3.58 10.03
C THR A 107 -23.68 3.58 11.02
N GLY A 108 -23.73 2.72 12.03
CA GLY A 108 -22.67 2.56 13.03
C GLY A 108 -21.43 1.79 12.53
N TYR A 109 -21.46 1.19 11.34
CA TYR A 109 -20.38 0.35 10.83
C TYR A 109 -19.45 1.12 9.90
N SER A 110 -18.15 1.12 10.21
CA SER A 110 -17.11 1.78 9.41
C SER A 110 -17.05 1.28 7.96
N SER A 111 -17.38 0.01 7.71
CA SER A 111 -17.49 -0.56 6.36
C SER A 111 -18.63 0.07 5.54
N VAL A 112 -19.79 0.31 6.17
CA VAL A 112 -20.96 0.93 5.54
C VAL A 112 -20.69 2.41 5.26
N ALA A 113 -20.01 3.10 6.18
CA ALA A 113 -19.58 4.48 5.99
C ALA A 113 -18.63 4.62 4.79
N LEU A 114 -17.58 3.78 4.71
CA LEU A 114 -16.67 3.79 3.56
C LEU A 114 -17.40 3.46 2.25
N PHE A 115 -18.26 2.44 2.25
CA PHE A 115 -19.04 2.08 1.07
C PHE A 115 -19.89 3.26 0.58
N THR A 116 -20.59 3.95 1.48
CA THR A 116 -21.40 5.12 1.15
C THR A 116 -20.55 6.24 0.55
N GLN A 117 -19.39 6.52 1.15
CA GLN A 117 -18.47 7.53 0.63
C GLN A 117 -17.98 7.19 -0.79
N ILE A 118 -17.60 5.94 -1.04
CA ILE A 118 -17.13 5.50 -2.37
C ILE A 118 -18.29 5.50 -3.38
N ALA A 119 -19.48 5.07 -2.99
CA ALA A 119 -20.67 5.08 -3.84
C ALA A 119 -21.05 6.51 -4.25
N GLN A 120 -20.92 7.48 -3.34
CA GLN A 120 -21.18 8.90 -3.61
C GLN A 120 -20.21 9.52 -4.61
N LEU A 121 -18.97 9.01 -4.71
CA LEU A 121 -18.02 9.45 -5.75
C LEU A 121 -18.49 9.06 -7.17
N VAL A 122 -19.31 8.01 -7.30
CA VAL A 122 -19.86 7.54 -8.58
C VAL A 122 -21.29 8.04 -8.80
N ARG A 123 -22.08 8.14 -7.73
CA ARG A 123 -23.48 8.62 -7.72
C ARG A 123 -23.69 9.56 -6.53
N PRO A 124 -23.63 10.88 -6.73
CA PRO A 124 -23.71 11.86 -5.64
C PRO A 124 -24.94 11.74 -4.74
N ASP A 125 -26.06 11.25 -5.30
CA ASP A 125 -27.33 11.11 -4.59
C ASP A 125 -27.47 9.77 -3.83
N PHE A 126 -26.46 8.91 -3.84
CA PHE A 126 -26.49 7.62 -3.16
C PHE A 126 -26.63 7.80 -1.64
N GLN A 127 -27.58 7.07 -1.04
CA GLN A 127 -27.82 7.10 0.40
C GLN A 127 -28.05 5.69 0.95
N CYS A 128 -27.24 5.30 1.94
CA CYS A 128 -27.43 4.06 2.67
C CYS A 128 -28.44 4.29 3.80
N HIS A 129 -29.67 3.79 3.62
CA HIS A 129 -30.68 3.78 4.67
C HIS A 129 -30.57 2.48 5.45
N GLY A 130 -30.88 2.48 6.76
CA GLY A 130 -30.71 1.34 7.69
C GLY A 130 -31.52 0.07 7.38
N SER A 131 -31.98 -0.12 6.15
CA SER A 131 -32.67 -1.31 5.67
C SER A 131 -32.43 -1.58 4.18
N THR A 132 -32.18 -0.54 3.35
CA THR A 132 -31.90 -0.68 1.91
C THR A 132 -30.94 0.41 1.39
N ALA A 133 -30.00 0.01 0.53
CA ALA A 133 -29.18 0.93 -0.25
C ALA A 133 -29.92 1.29 -1.55
N HIS A 134 -30.21 2.58 -1.78
CA HIS A 134 -30.83 3.10 -3.00
C HIS A 134 -29.93 4.16 -3.67
#